data_AF-A0A7X6MVG1-F1
#
_entry.id   AF-A0A7X6MVG1-F1
#
_cell.length_a   1.000
_cell.length_b   1.000
_cell.length_c   1.000
_cell.angle_alpha   90.00
_cell.angle_beta   90.00
_cell.angle_gamma   90.00
#
_symmetry.space_group_name_H-M   'P 1'
#
loop_
_entity.id
_entity.type
_entity.pdbx_description
1 polymer ?
#
loop_
_entity_poly.entity_id
_entity_poly.type
_entity_poly.pdbx_seq_one_letter_code
_entity_poly.pdbx_strand_id
1 'polypeptide(L)'
;MHQLTVAAETGATTTTHHDYDDASRALLTHAKRSDTYLRPLVSPTHAAPVQRACFELISLDARRGRPNIAATAFIEPLVVTASGTAVTPYYTAAAALHWISDDHHAGAAASDERRRSHPALDAAAAVIQSPLMAEALWCEAAALAELPEVPALPASVLCDLRHMFVSRGYRPASAAALAAAVQRQLDTAVPPEQLAVATWWAALVAASAAAS
;
A
#
# COMPACT_ATOMS: atom_id res chain seq x y z
N MET A 1 -13.80 1.33 -15.44
CA MET A 1 -14.28 1.61 -14.07
C MET A 1 -13.07 1.93 -13.20
N HIS A 2 -13.14 2.99 -12.41
CA HIS A 2 -12.12 3.39 -11.44
C HIS A 2 -12.73 3.46 -10.04
N GLN A 3 -11.89 3.33 -9.02
CA GLN A 3 -12.25 3.55 -7.63
C GLN A 3 -11.52 4.77 -7.09
N LEU A 4 -12.25 5.63 -6.39
CA LEU A 4 -11.72 6.69 -5.56
C LEU A 4 -11.81 6.24 -4.10
N THR A 5 -10.65 6.09 -3.46
CA THR A 5 -10.56 5.86 -2.01
C THR A 5 -9.99 7.09 -1.33
N VAL A 6 -10.70 7.64 -0.35
CA VAL A 6 -10.22 8.74 0.52
C VAL A 6 -10.04 8.18 1.93
N ALA A 7 -8.80 8.09 2.39
CA ALA A 7 -8.42 7.56 3.69
C ALA A 7 -8.02 8.69 4.65
N ALA A 8 -8.87 8.95 5.64
CA ALA A 8 -8.61 9.87 6.74
C ALA A 8 -8.27 9.09 8.01
N GLU A 9 -7.86 9.79 9.08
CA GLU A 9 -7.60 9.17 10.39
C GLU A 9 -8.83 8.44 10.95
N THR A 10 -10.03 8.96 10.67
CA THR A 10 -11.30 8.40 11.16
C THR A 10 -11.80 7.20 10.35
N GLY A 11 -11.13 6.85 9.25
CA GLY A 11 -11.52 5.76 8.36
C GLY A 11 -11.35 6.11 6.88
N ALA A 12 -11.62 5.12 6.03
CA ALA A 12 -11.59 5.28 4.58
C ALA A 12 -12.96 5.15 3.95
N THR A 13 -13.16 5.88 2.86
CA THR A 13 -14.37 5.84 2.05
C THR A 13 -13.99 5.51 0.62
N THR A 14 -14.65 4.53 0.00
CA THR A 14 -14.39 4.13 -1.38
C THR A 14 -15.65 4.27 -2.22
N THR A 15 -15.49 4.84 -3.40
CA THR A 15 -16.57 5.06 -4.37
C THR A 15 -16.12 4.61 -5.76
N THR A 16 -17.03 4.05 -6.54
CA THR A 16 -16.75 3.56 -7.89
C THR A 16 -17.26 4.55 -8.94
N HIS A 17 -16.47 4.80 -9.97
CA HIS A 17 -16.71 5.78 -11.02
C HIS A 17 -16.49 5.14 -12.40
N HIS A 18 -17.08 5.74 -13.44
CA HIS A 18 -17.03 5.16 -14.78
C HIS A 18 -15.59 5.11 -15.32
N ASP A 19 -14.86 6.21 -15.15
CA ASP A 19 -13.51 6.43 -15.64
C ASP A 19 -12.69 7.27 -14.63
N TYR A 20 -11.44 7.55 -15.00
CA TYR A 20 -10.52 8.33 -14.17
C TYR A 20 -10.97 9.79 -14.01
N ASP A 21 -11.52 10.40 -15.07
CA ASP A 21 -11.91 11.80 -15.08
C ASP A 21 -13.10 12.05 -14.14
N ASP A 22 -14.04 11.11 -14.08
CA ASP A 22 -15.16 11.14 -13.15
C ASP A 22 -14.70 10.99 -11.70
N ALA A 23 -13.80 10.03 -11.42
CA ALA A 23 -13.17 9.89 -10.11
C ALA A 23 -12.38 11.15 -9.69
N SER A 24 -11.65 11.75 -10.63
CA SER A 24 -10.89 13.00 -10.42
C SER A 24 -11.82 14.18 -10.13
N ARG A 25 -12.94 14.30 -10.84
CA ARG A 25 -13.96 15.33 -10.58
C ARG A 25 -14.62 15.14 -9.22
N ALA A 26 -14.89 13.88 -8.83
CA ALA A 26 -15.41 13.55 -7.51
C ALA A 26 -14.42 13.92 -6.39
N LEU A 27 -13.11 13.64 -6.58
CA LEU A 27 -12.06 14.04 -5.65
C LEU A 27 -11.95 15.56 -5.51
N LEU A 28 -11.97 16.30 -6.63
CA LEU A 28 -11.96 17.77 -6.59
C LEU A 28 -13.20 18.33 -5.87
N THR A 29 -14.36 17.71 -6.07
CA THR A 29 -15.60 18.09 -5.37
C THR A 29 -15.50 17.81 -3.88
N HIS A 30 -14.93 16.66 -3.49
CA HIS A 30 -14.64 16.33 -2.10
C HIS A 30 -13.71 17.37 -1.48
N ALA A 31 -12.56 17.64 -2.11
CA ALA A 31 -11.54 18.57 -1.61
C ALA A 31 -12.09 20.00 -1.39
N LYS A 32 -12.98 20.47 -2.28
CA LYS A 32 -13.68 21.75 -2.13
C LYS A 32 -14.64 21.75 -0.93
N ARG A 33 -15.39 20.66 -0.72
CA ARG A 33 -16.34 20.54 0.39
C ARG A 33 -15.63 20.44 1.74
N SER A 34 -14.45 19.81 1.78
CA SER A 34 -13.64 19.65 2.98
C SER A 34 -12.67 20.81 3.23
N ASP A 35 -12.64 21.83 2.37
CA ASP A 35 -11.69 22.96 2.42
C ASP A 35 -10.22 22.49 2.51
N THR A 36 -9.85 21.56 1.63
CA THR A 36 -8.50 20.98 1.57
C THR A 36 -7.85 21.19 0.20
N TYR A 37 -6.53 21.31 0.20
CA TYR A 37 -5.72 21.41 -1.01
C TYR A 37 -5.17 20.04 -1.42
N LEU A 38 -5.21 19.73 -2.72
CA LEU A 38 -4.64 18.49 -3.23
C LEU A 38 -3.14 18.67 -3.52
N ARG A 39 -2.31 17.88 -2.85
CA ARG A 39 -0.89 17.74 -3.16
C ARG A 39 -0.67 16.40 -3.88
N PRO A 40 -0.28 16.38 -5.16
CA PRO A 40 0.00 15.13 -5.85
C PRO A 40 1.22 14.44 -5.25
N LEU A 41 1.09 13.15 -4.95
CA LEU A 41 2.19 12.25 -4.59
C LEU A 41 2.58 11.37 -5.78
N VAL A 42 1.58 10.94 -6.55
CA VAL A 42 1.75 10.22 -7.82
C VAL A 42 0.79 10.86 -8.81
N SER A 43 1.34 11.40 -9.88
CA SER A 43 0.57 12.03 -10.95
C SER A 43 0.14 10.99 -11.98
N PRO A 44 -1.05 11.12 -12.57
CA PRO A 44 -1.46 10.26 -13.66
C PRO A 44 -0.55 10.50 -14.87
N THR A 45 -0.08 9.43 -15.48
CA THR A 45 0.62 9.49 -16.78
C THR A 45 -0.43 9.43 -17.88
N HIS A 46 -0.68 10.54 -18.59
CA HIS A 46 -1.75 10.65 -19.59
C HIS A 46 -1.67 9.61 -20.73
N ALA A 47 -0.48 9.05 -20.99
CA ALA A 47 -0.26 8.02 -22.01
C ALA A 47 -0.19 6.60 -21.45
N ALA A 48 -0.34 6.40 -20.15
CA ALA A 48 -0.27 5.07 -19.55
C ALA A 48 -1.56 4.27 -19.83
N PRO A 49 -1.45 2.96 -20.10
CA PRO A 49 -2.60 2.09 -20.28
C PRO A 49 -3.46 1.98 -19.01
N VAL A 50 -2.87 2.30 -17.84
CA VAL A 50 -3.50 2.29 -16.54
C VAL A 50 -3.31 3.65 -15.88
N GLN A 51 -4.40 4.40 -15.69
CA GLN A 51 -4.36 5.70 -15.02
C GLN A 51 -4.54 5.52 -13.51
N ARG A 52 -3.49 5.87 -12.76
CA ARG A 52 -3.50 5.85 -11.30
C ARG A 52 -2.97 7.16 -10.76
N ALA A 53 -3.50 7.59 -9.62
CA ALA A 53 -3.03 8.78 -8.94
C ALA A 53 -3.16 8.67 -7.42
N CYS A 54 -2.25 9.32 -6.72
CA CYS A 54 -2.22 9.40 -5.27
C CYS A 54 -2.06 10.86 -4.86
N PHE A 55 -2.88 11.34 -3.93
CA PHE A 55 -2.88 12.71 -3.45
C PHE A 55 -2.91 12.75 -1.94
N GLU A 56 -2.22 13.72 -1.35
CA GLU A 56 -2.53 14.15 0.00
C GLU A 56 -3.52 15.30 -0.03
N LEU A 57 -4.46 15.28 0.90
CA LEU A 57 -5.40 16.36 1.16
C LEU A 57 -4.84 17.17 2.33
N ILE A 58 -4.36 18.36 2.03
CA ILE A 58 -3.75 19.27 2.99
C ILE A 58 -4.80 20.22 3.52
N SER A 59 -5.06 20.17 4.82
CA SER A 59 -5.83 21.19 5.53
C SER A 59 -4.89 22.29 6.01
N LEU A 60 -5.26 23.54 5.74
CA LEU A 60 -4.59 24.72 6.28
C LEU A 60 -5.37 25.17 7.51
N ASP A 61 -5.05 24.59 8.67
CA ASP A 61 -5.67 25.05 9.92
C ASP A 61 -5.23 26.49 10.21
N ALA A 62 -6.15 27.44 10.03
CA ALA A 62 -5.93 28.86 10.25
C ALA A 62 -5.45 29.18 11.68
N ARG A 63 -5.69 28.29 12.66
CA ARG A 63 -5.29 28.48 14.06
C ARG A 63 -3.85 28.06 14.35
N ARG A 64 -3.32 27.08 13.62
CA ARG A 64 -1.98 26.50 13.88
C ARG A 64 -0.92 26.94 12.88
N GLY A 65 -1.33 27.54 11.76
CA GLY A 65 -0.43 28.09 10.73
C GLY A 65 0.46 27.04 10.05
N ARG A 66 0.24 25.75 10.31
CA ARG A 66 1.01 24.65 9.74
C ARG A 66 0.08 23.76 8.89
N PRO A 67 0.47 23.47 7.64
CA PRO A 67 -0.27 22.51 6.81
C PRO A 67 -0.28 21.14 7.49
N ASN A 68 -1.46 20.53 7.59
CA ASN A 68 -1.61 19.16 8.07
C ASN A 68 -2.18 18.26 6.97
N ILE A 69 -1.73 17.01 6.91
CA ILE A 69 -2.30 16.00 6.01
C ILE A 69 -3.59 15.49 6.67
N ALA A 70 -4.73 15.87 6.13
CA ALA A 70 -6.05 15.48 6.65
C ALA A 70 -6.48 14.09 6.15
N ALA A 71 -6.08 13.75 4.92
CA ALA A 71 -6.36 12.46 4.30
C ALA A 71 -5.40 12.17 3.14
N THR A 72 -5.39 10.92 2.69
CA THR A 72 -4.75 10.50 1.44
C THR A 72 -5.81 9.92 0.51
N ALA A 73 -5.81 10.38 -0.74
CA ALA A 73 -6.73 9.90 -1.78
C ALA A 73 -5.99 9.07 -2.83
N PHE A 74 -6.64 8.02 -3.29
CA PHE A 74 -6.17 7.10 -4.32
C PHE A 74 -7.22 7.00 -5.42
N ILE A 75 -6.82 7.18 -6.68
CA ILE A 75 -7.66 6.90 -7.85
C ILE A 75 -6.99 5.78 -8.63
N GLU A 76 -7.67 4.65 -8.78
CA GLU A 76 -7.12 3.46 -9.45
C GLU A 76 -8.16 2.69 -10.26
N PRO A 77 -7.76 1.87 -11.24
CA PRO A 77 -8.66 0.91 -11.86
C PRO A 77 -9.27 -0.01 -10.82
N LEU A 78 -10.54 -0.35 -11.00
CA LEU A 78 -11.17 -1.40 -10.21
C LEU A 78 -10.55 -2.75 -10.58
N VAL A 79 -9.86 -3.37 -9.62
CA VAL A 79 -9.41 -4.76 -9.70
C VAL A 79 -10.18 -5.59 -8.69
N VAL A 80 -10.56 -6.80 -9.08
CA VAL A 80 -11.35 -7.71 -8.26
C VAL A 80 -10.62 -9.04 -8.20
N THR A 81 -10.40 -9.57 -7.00
CA THR A 81 -9.80 -10.90 -6.80
C THR A 81 -10.72 -12.00 -7.31
N ALA A 82 -10.20 -13.23 -7.39
CA ALA A 82 -11.01 -14.42 -7.69
C ALA A 82 -12.17 -14.61 -6.68
N SER A 83 -12.01 -14.14 -5.44
CA SER A 83 -13.04 -14.16 -4.39
C SER A 83 -14.09 -13.04 -4.53
N GLY A 84 -13.96 -12.14 -5.52
CA GLY A 84 -14.89 -11.02 -5.71
C GLY A 84 -14.55 -9.77 -4.88
N THR A 85 -13.40 -9.76 -4.20
CA THR A 85 -12.99 -8.66 -3.32
C THR A 85 -12.30 -7.57 -4.14
N ALA A 86 -12.75 -6.32 -3.99
CA ALA A 86 -12.12 -5.19 -4.66
C ALA A 86 -10.72 -4.91 -4.05
N VAL A 87 -9.71 -4.88 -4.89
CA VAL A 87 -8.32 -4.60 -4.53
C VAL A 87 -8.07 -3.12 -4.71
N THR A 88 -7.80 -2.42 -3.61
CA THR A 88 -7.30 -1.03 -3.63
C THR A 88 -6.03 -0.96 -2.80
N PRO A 89 -5.10 -0.03 -3.08
CA PRO A 89 -3.84 0.06 -2.35
C PRO A 89 -4.05 0.24 -0.85
N TYR A 90 -5.04 1.07 -0.50
CA TYR A 90 -5.40 1.31 0.90
C TYR A 90 -5.87 0.02 1.59
N TYR A 91 -6.84 -0.70 1.01
CA TYR A 91 -7.34 -1.92 1.65
C TYR A 91 -6.34 -3.06 1.64
N THR A 92 -5.50 -3.16 0.61
CA THR A 92 -4.39 -4.12 0.59
C THR A 92 -3.38 -3.82 1.71
N ALA A 93 -3.00 -2.56 1.87
CA ALA A 93 -2.12 -2.14 2.96
C ALA A 93 -2.77 -2.37 4.33
N ALA A 94 -4.06 -2.08 4.48
CA ALA A 94 -4.80 -2.31 5.72
C ALA A 94 -4.88 -3.80 6.08
N ALA A 95 -5.19 -4.66 5.10
CA ALA A 95 -5.22 -6.11 5.29
C ALA A 95 -3.84 -6.66 5.70
N ALA A 96 -2.77 -6.21 5.04
CA ALA A 96 -1.40 -6.63 5.37
C ALA A 96 -1.01 -6.23 6.80
N LEU A 97 -1.24 -4.96 7.18
CA LEU A 97 -0.91 -4.49 8.53
C LEU A 97 -1.77 -5.16 9.61
N HIS A 98 -3.03 -5.45 9.33
CA HIS A 98 -3.91 -6.18 10.25
C HIS A 98 -3.41 -7.62 10.45
N TRP A 99 -3.12 -8.34 9.37
CA TRP A 99 -2.58 -9.70 9.43
C TRP A 99 -1.28 -9.78 10.23
N ILE A 100 -0.35 -8.85 10.00
CA ILE A 100 0.91 -8.76 10.75
C ILE A 100 0.65 -8.53 12.25
N SER A 101 -0.30 -7.65 12.59
CA SER A 101 -0.64 -7.37 13.99
C SER A 101 -1.25 -8.59 14.69
N ASP A 102 -2.14 -9.31 14.01
CA ASP A 102 -2.79 -10.51 14.53
C ASP A 102 -1.78 -11.64 14.76
N ASP A 103 -0.83 -11.84 13.85
CA ASP A 103 0.24 -12.83 14.00
C ASP A 103 1.15 -12.51 15.21
N HIS A 104 1.54 -11.24 15.37
CA HIS A 104 2.31 -10.80 16.55
C HIS A 104 1.56 -11.06 17.87
N HIS A 105 0.24 -10.83 17.91
CA HIS A 105 -0.57 -11.12 19.09
C HIS A 105 -0.71 -12.62 19.35
N ALA A 106 -0.86 -13.43 18.31
CA ALA A 106 -0.92 -14.89 18.43
C ALA A 106 0.41 -15.47 18.94
N GLY A 107 1.54 -14.95 18.46
CA GLY A 107 2.88 -15.35 18.91
C GLY A 107 3.19 -15.00 20.37
N ALA A 108 2.70 -13.85 20.85
CA ALA A 108 2.88 -13.44 22.26
C ALA A 108 2.03 -14.26 23.25
N ALA A 109 0.90 -14.80 22.80
CA ALA A 109 0.01 -15.63 23.62
C ALA A 109 0.43 -17.12 23.66
N ALA A 110 1.27 -17.57 22.74
CA ALA A 110 1.80 -18.93 22.71
C ALA A 110 3.01 -19.06 23.65
N SER A 111 3.00 -20.06 24.54
CA SER A 111 4.18 -20.46 25.32
C SER A 111 5.37 -20.73 24.40
N ASP A 112 6.59 -20.40 24.85
CA ASP A 112 7.86 -20.35 24.09
C ASP A 112 8.12 -21.49 23.08
N GLU A 113 7.55 -22.68 23.28
CA GLU A 113 7.72 -23.85 22.41
C GLU A 113 6.85 -23.84 21.13
N ARG A 114 5.95 -22.86 20.94
CA ARG A 114 4.98 -22.84 19.83
C ARG A 114 4.91 -21.51 19.07
N ARG A 115 6.02 -20.76 18.97
CA ARG A 115 6.15 -19.73 17.93
C ARG A 115 6.13 -20.43 16.57
N ARG A 116 4.94 -20.55 15.96
CA ARG A 116 4.83 -20.94 14.56
C ARG A 116 5.29 -19.73 13.76
N SER A 117 6.54 -19.72 13.31
CA SER A 117 6.96 -18.79 12.27
C SER A 117 6.14 -19.08 11.02
N HIS A 118 5.39 -18.10 10.55
CA HIS A 118 4.75 -18.18 9.25
C HIS A 118 5.82 -18.09 8.14
N PRO A 119 5.77 -18.90 7.07
CA PRO A 119 6.80 -18.90 6.01
C PRO A 119 7.05 -17.52 5.40
N ALA A 120 6.01 -16.70 5.27
CA ALA A 120 6.13 -15.31 4.83
C ALA A 120 7.03 -14.44 5.74
N LEU A 121 7.03 -14.65 7.06
CA LEU A 121 7.87 -13.92 8.00
C LEU A 121 9.32 -14.41 7.97
N ASP A 122 9.53 -15.71 7.82
CA ASP A 122 10.87 -16.28 7.63
C ASP A 122 11.49 -15.80 6.30
N ALA A 123 10.70 -15.78 5.22
CA ALA A 123 11.12 -15.22 3.94
C ALA A 123 11.43 -13.72 4.04
N ALA A 124 10.63 -12.96 4.80
CA ALA A 124 10.88 -11.54 5.03
C ALA A 124 12.16 -11.28 5.83
N ALA A 125 12.43 -12.10 6.86
CA ALA A 125 13.70 -12.06 7.58
C ALA A 125 14.89 -12.37 6.65
N ALA A 126 14.75 -13.36 5.75
CA ALA A 126 15.78 -13.69 4.78
C ALA A 126 16.04 -12.56 3.78
N VAL A 127 15.00 -11.84 3.34
CA VAL A 127 15.11 -10.67 2.44
C VAL A 127 15.88 -9.51 3.07
N ILE A 128 15.74 -9.29 4.38
CA ILE A 128 16.51 -8.26 5.09
C ILE A 128 18.01 -8.55 4.96
N GLN A 129 18.38 -9.81 5.20
CA GLN A 129 19.76 -10.27 5.16
C GLN A 129 20.33 -10.33 3.74
N SER A 130 19.51 -10.71 2.74
CA SER A 130 19.95 -10.87 1.36
C SER A 130 18.89 -10.46 0.33
N PRO A 131 19.19 -9.53 -0.59
CA PRO A 131 18.26 -9.16 -1.66
C PRO A 131 17.96 -10.32 -2.62
N LEU A 132 18.78 -11.38 -2.64
CA LEU A 132 18.57 -12.55 -3.49
C LEU A 132 17.29 -13.32 -3.11
N MET A 133 16.76 -13.13 -1.90
CA MET A 133 15.54 -13.80 -1.42
C MET A 133 14.25 -13.04 -1.78
N ALA A 134 14.35 -11.91 -2.49
CA ALA A 134 13.22 -11.02 -2.77
C ALA A 134 12.08 -11.73 -3.52
N GLU A 135 12.40 -12.63 -4.44
CA GLU A 135 11.42 -13.40 -5.20
C GLU A 135 10.73 -14.48 -4.36
N ALA A 136 11.43 -15.12 -3.42
CA ALA A 136 10.80 -16.08 -2.50
C ALA A 136 9.72 -15.40 -1.63
N LEU A 137 10.03 -14.20 -1.12
CA LEU A 137 9.02 -13.40 -0.41
C LEU A 137 7.89 -12.92 -1.32
N TRP A 138 8.16 -12.71 -2.62
CA TRP A 138 7.12 -12.35 -3.58
C TRP A 138 6.04 -13.42 -3.68
N CYS A 139 6.43 -14.70 -3.79
CA CYS A 139 5.47 -15.81 -3.85
C CYS A 139 4.58 -15.88 -2.60
N GLU A 140 5.17 -15.69 -1.41
CA GLU A 140 4.43 -15.68 -0.15
C GLU A 140 3.48 -14.46 -0.06
N ALA A 141 3.96 -13.28 -0.44
CA ALA A 141 3.13 -12.07 -0.50
C ALA A 141 1.99 -12.21 -1.51
N ALA A 142 2.22 -12.86 -2.65
CA ALA A 142 1.23 -13.12 -3.68
C ALA A 142 0.14 -14.08 -3.17
N ALA A 143 0.53 -15.11 -2.42
CA ALA A 143 -0.41 -16.03 -1.79
C ALA A 143 -1.29 -15.32 -0.74
N LEU A 144 -0.69 -14.49 0.12
CA LEU A 144 -1.43 -13.70 1.12
C LEU A 144 -2.35 -12.65 0.48
N ALA A 145 -1.98 -12.14 -0.70
CA ALA A 145 -2.80 -11.21 -1.46
C ALA A 145 -3.93 -11.89 -2.27
N GLU A 146 -4.07 -13.22 -2.21
CA GLU A 146 -4.99 -14.02 -3.06
C GLU A 146 -4.71 -13.86 -4.57
N LEU A 147 -3.44 -13.65 -4.93
CA LEU A 147 -2.98 -13.33 -6.29
C LEU A 147 -1.72 -14.14 -6.69
N PRO A 148 -1.72 -15.49 -6.57
CA PRO A 148 -0.50 -16.31 -6.71
C PRO A 148 0.09 -16.33 -8.13
N GLU A 149 -0.70 -16.01 -9.16
CA GLU A 149 -0.27 -16.03 -10.56
C GLU A 149 0.39 -14.72 -11.01
N VAL A 150 0.47 -13.72 -10.13
CA VAL A 150 1.02 -12.41 -10.47
C VAL A 150 2.55 -12.50 -10.58
N PRO A 151 3.13 -12.18 -11.76
CA PRO A 151 4.57 -12.26 -11.94
C PRO A 151 5.31 -11.28 -11.04
N ALA A 152 6.52 -11.67 -10.62
CA ALA A 152 7.38 -10.83 -9.79
C ALA A 152 7.75 -9.51 -10.48
N LEU A 153 7.88 -8.46 -9.67
CA LEU A 153 8.50 -7.22 -10.13
C LEU A 153 9.98 -7.45 -10.46
N PRO A 154 10.59 -6.61 -11.33
CA PRO A 154 12.01 -6.67 -11.59
C PRO A 154 12.83 -6.58 -10.30
N ALA A 155 13.93 -7.33 -10.23
CA ALA A 155 14.78 -7.41 -9.04
C ALA A 155 15.29 -6.02 -8.58
N SER A 156 15.54 -5.09 -9.52
CA SER A 156 15.93 -3.71 -9.20
C SER A 156 14.84 -2.98 -8.39
N VAL A 157 13.58 -3.12 -8.80
CA VAL A 157 12.43 -2.51 -8.13
C VAL A 157 12.24 -3.08 -6.72
N LEU A 158 12.37 -4.41 -6.56
CA LEU A 158 12.31 -5.04 -5.24
C LEU A 158 13.48 -4.61 -4.34
N CYS A 159 14.68 -4.42 -4.90
CA CYS A 159 15.82 -3.90 -4.17
C CYS A 159 15.60 -2.46 -3.70
N ASP A 160 14.99 -1.60 -4.52
CA ASP A 160 14.67 -0.21 -4.16
C ASP A 160 13.63 -0.16 -3.04
N LEU A 161 12.57 -0.97 -3.14
CA LEU A 161 11.59 -1.13 -2.07
C LEU A 161 12.26 -1.61 -0.77
N ARG A 162 13.10 -2.65 -0.84
CA ARG A 162 13.88 -3.13 0.31
C ARG A 162 14.69 -2.00 0.94
N HIS A 163 15.42 -1.24 0.13
CA HIS A 163 16.29 -0.17 0.59
C HIS A 163 15.51 0.90 1.35
N MET A 164 14.28 1.22 0.93
CA MET A 164 13.40 2.15 1.65
C MET A 164 13.07 1.67 3.08
N PHE A 165 12.66 0.42 3.25
CA PHE A 165 12.22 -0.08 4.56
C PHE A 165 13.36 -0.52 5.46
N VAL A 166 14.42 -1.09 4.89
CA VAL A 166 15.57 -1.60 5.64
C VAL A 166 16.60 -0.49 5.87
N SER A 167 17.22 0.02 4.79
CA SER A 167 18.35 0.93 4.91
C SER A 167 17.95 2.35 5.31
N ARG A 168 16.84 2.87 4.77
CA ARG A 168 16.32 4.19 5.15
C ARG A 168 15.46 4.15 6.42
N GLY A 169 15.18 2.95 6.94
CA GLY A 169 14.39 2.76 8.15
C GLY A 169 12.98 3.32 8.07
N TYR A 170 12.39 3.41 6.87
CA TYR A 170 11.04 3.92 6.74
C TYR A 170 10.05 3.01 7.48
N ARG A 171 9.20 3.61 8.31
CA ARG A 171 8.15 2.93 9.05
C ARG A 171 6.81 3.59 8.70
N PRO A 172 5.89 2.89 8.03
CA PRO A 172 4.60 3.47 7.69
C PRO A 172 3.78 3.69 8.96
N ALA A 173 3.27 4.90 9.15
CA ALA A 173 2.43 5.23 10.30
C ALA A 173 0.97 4.74 10.15
N SER A 174 0.55 4.38 8.93
CA SER A 174 -0.80 3.93 8.62
C SER A 174 -0.84 3.14 7.30
N ALA A 175 -1.97 2.47 7.04
CA ALA A 175 -2.22 1.80 5.76
C ALA A 175 -2.12 2.76 4.57
N ALA A 176 -2.64 3.98 4.71
CA ALA A 176 -2.53 5.01 3.68
C ALA A 176 -1.08 5.43 3.43
N ALA A 177 -0.26 5.55 4.48
CA ALA A 177 1.15 5.88 4.35
C ALA A 177 1.95 4.78 3.65
N LEU A 178 1.69 3.51 3.99
CA LEU A 178 2.29 2.35 3.32
C LEU A 178 1.92 2.32 1.83
N ALA A 179 0.61 2.36 1.53
CA ALA A 179 0.11 2.35 0.16
C ALA A 179 0.71 3.48 -0.69
N ALA A 180 0.72 4.71 -0.16
CA ALA A 180 1.29 5.86 -0.85
C ALA A 180 2.83 5.77 -1.00
N ALA A 181 3.54 5.14 -0.05
CA ALA A 181 4.97 4.93 -0.16
C ALA A 181 5.30 3.93 -1.29
N VAL A 182 4.60 2.79 -1.33
CA VAL A 182 4.80 1.76 -2.37
C VAL A 182 4.44 2.32 -3.75
N GLN A 183 3.27 2.96 -3.89
CA GLN A 183 2.83 3.51 -5.17
C GLN A 183 3.77 4.61 -5.70
N ARG A 184 4.44 5.37 -4.84
CA ARG A 184 5.46 6.35 -5.25
C ARG A 184 6.75 5.72 -5.77
N GLN A 185 7.09 4.50 -5.36
CA GLN A 185 8.28 3.82 -5.86
C GLN A 185 8.03 3.04 -7.14
N LEU A 186 6.79 2.62 -7.37
CA LEU A 186 6.45 1.84 -8.54
C LEU A 186 6.08 2.74 -9.71
N ASP A 187 6.45 2.31 -10.92
CA ASP A 187 6.01 2.96 -12.15
C ASP A 187 4.48 2.87 -12.26
N THR A 188 3.85 3.94 -12.75
CA THR A 188 2.45 3.98 -13.16
C THR A 188 2.06 2.88 -14.16
N ALA A 189 3.01 2.30 -14.91
CA ALA A 189 2.80 1.17 -15.81
C ALA A 189 2.63 -0.18 -15.09
N VAL A 190 2.99 -0.30 -13.81
CA VAL A 190 2.84 -1.56 -13.04
C VAL A 190 1.34 -1.92 -12.90
N PRO A 191 0.90 -3.13 -13.28
CA PRO A 191 -0.48 -3.57 -13.07
C PRO A 191 -0.95 -3.43 -11.62
N PRO A 192 -2.23 -3.13 -11.35
CA PRO A 192 -2.72 -2.99 -9.98
C PRO A 192 -2.57 -4.27 -9.15
N GLU A 193 -2.60 -5.45 -9.77
CA GLU A 193 -2.34 -6.73 -9.10
C GLU A 193 -0.90 -6.81 -8.58
N GLN A 194 0.09 -6.39 -9.39
CA GLN A 194 1.49 -6.30 -8.95
C GLN A 194 1.67 -5.25 -7.85
N LEU A 195 0.94 -4.13 -7.90
CA LEU A 195 0.95 -3.14 -6.82
C LEU A 195 0.41 -3.73 -5.51
N ALA A 196 -0.64 -4.54 -5.57
CA ALA A 196 -1.21 -5.18 -4.39
C ALA A 196 -0.22 -6.17 -3.75
N VAL A 197 0.39 -7.04 -4.56
CA VAL A 197 1.43 -7.97 -4.07
C VAL A 197 2.64 -7.22 -3.52
N ALA A 198 3.10 -6.17 -4.21
CA ALA A 198 4.20 -5.33 -3.73
C ALA A 198 3.88 -4.63 -2.40
N THR A 199 2.61 -4.29 -2.16
CA THR A 199 2.16 -3.68 -0.90
C THR A 199 2.25 -4.68 0.25
N TRP A 200 1.82 -5.93 0.05
CA TRP A 200 2.01 -7.02 1.01
C TRP A 200 3.49 -7.29 1.28
N TRP A 201 4.28 -7.42 0.21
CA TRP A 201 5.72 -7.63 0.29
C TRP A 201 6.41 -6.54 1.11
N ALA A 202 6.08 -5.27 0.84
CA ALA A 202 6.60 -4.12 1.57
C ALA A 202 6.21 -4.10 3.05
N ALA A 203 4.96 -4.47 3.36
CA ALA A 203 4.48 -4.58 4.75
C ALA A 203 5.29 -5.61 5.54
N LEU A 204 5.51 -6.80 4.95
CA LEU A 204 6.26 -7.90 5.56
C LEU A 204 7.72 -7.49 5.81
N VAL A 205 8.39 -6.89 4.82
CA VAL A 205 9.76 -6.39 4.99
C VAL A 205 9.84 -5.32 6.07
N ALA A 206 8.89 -4.37 6.10
CA ALA A 206 8.86 -3.31 7.10
C ALA A 206 8.70 -3.87 8.52
N ALA A 207 7.83 -4.86 8.70
CA ALA A 207 7.60 -5.51 9.99
C ALA A 207 8.81 -6.30 10.46
N SER A 208 9.38 -7.16 9.60
CA SER A 208 10.58 -7.93 9.94
C SER A 208 11.79 -7.01 10.25
N ALA A 209 11.90 -5.87 9.56
CA ALA A 209 12.97 -4.90 9.80
C ALA A 209 12.75 -4.10 11.09
N ALA A 210 11.51 -4.00 11.60
CA ALA A 210 11.22 -3.39 12.89
C ALA A 210 11.50 -4.33 14.07
N ALA A 211 11.49 -5.65 13.82
CA ALA A 211 11.74 -6.68 14.83
C ALA A 211 13.23 -7.08 14.95
N SER A 212 14.08 -6.66 14.02
CA SER A 212 15.54 -6.92 13.98
C SER A 212 16.32 -5.82 14.68
#